data_AF-A0A0C2IZI4-F1
#
_entry.id   AF-A0A0C2IZI4-F1
#
_cell.length_a   1.000
_cell.length_b   1.000
_cell.length_c   1.000
_cell.angle_alpha   90.00
_cell.angle_beta   90.00
_cell.angle_gamma   90.00
#
_symmetry.space_group_name_H-M   'P 1'
#
loop_
_entity.id
_entity.type
_entity.pdbx_description
1 polymer ?
#
loop_
_entity_poly.entity_id
_entity_poly.type
_entity_poly.pdbx_seq_one_letter_code
_entity_poly.pdbx_strand_id
1 'polypeptide(L)'
;MSCFTLPKFQDNLSDFFRFNDVPDLAQPCKFIEKCFEELVKLVNIGKINETNEMIFVMKRYVWEMIYSKHFSEVDQGWFLLHSLIYFLLAYKSEASNDWAQSLKYADKAVIIGGSIYDDLLLLFIKYVTTKYHTSLQEIASKGIASLKSLQSKYIPCPLKLNYPIEIERKNLTLSEFQANYYQKLPIILMNGMKDWPAMSNNRWSLDYFLR
;
A
#
# COMPACT_ATOMS: atom_id res chain seq x y z
N MET A 1 17.99 -16.22 -17.36
CA MET A 1 17.04 -15.46 -16.53
C MET A 1 15.77 -15.27 -17.35
N SER A 2 14.63 -15.79 -16.89
CA SER A 2 13.34 -15.65 -17.57
C SER A 2 12.86 -14.20 -17.48
N CYS A 3 12.44 -13.62 -18.61
CA CYS A 3 11.77 -12.32 -18.64
C CYS A 3 10.43 -12.41 -17.90
N PHE A 4 10.09 -11.43 -17.06
CA PHE A 4 8.75 -11.35 -16.49
C PHE A 4 7.75 -11.00 -17.60
N THR A 5 6.79 -11.88 -17.83
CA THR A 5 5.78 -11.70 -18.88
C THR A 5 4.51 -11.16 -18.26
N LEU A 6 4.00 -10.04 -18.77
CA LEU A 6 2.70 -9.53 -18.35
C LEU A 6 1.60 -10.55 -18.66
N PRO A 7 0.71 -10.86 -17.69
CA PRO A 7 -0.49 -11.60 -18.02
C PRO A 7 -1.39 -10.75 -18.92
N LYS A 8 -2.29 -11.40 -19.65
CA LYS A 8 -3.40 -10.68 -20.28
C LYS A 8 -4.36 -10.24 -19.18
N PHE A 9 -4.60 -8.94 -19.09
CA PHE A 9 -5.57 -8.39 -18.17
C PHE A 9 -6.97 -8.63 -18.75
N GLN A 10 -7.88 -9.08 -17.90
CA GLN A 10 -9.30 -9.13 -18.20
C GLN A 10 -9.93 -7.79 -17.82
N ASP A 11 -11.11 -7.48 -18.37
CA ASP A 11 -11.85 -6.27 -18.01
C ASP A 11 -12.55 -6.41 -16.63
N ASN A 12 -11.96 -7.11 -15.66
CA ASN A 12 -12.60 -7.44 -14.38
C ASN A 12 -12.92 -6.19 -13.53
N LEU A 13 -12.30 -5.04 -13.83
CA LEU A 13 -12.64 -3.76 -13.18
C LEU A 13 -13.72 -2.97 -13.95
N SER A 14 -14.17 -3.42 -15.12
CA SER A 14 -15.29 -2.79 -15.84
C SER A 14 -16.59 -2.85 -15.03
N ASP A 15 -16.85 -3.98 -14.37
CA ASP A 15 -18.02 -4.12 -13.50
C ASP A 15 -17.99 -3.15 -12.32
N PHE A 16 -16.80 -2.84 -11.78
CA PHE A 16 -16.66 -1.82 -10.73
C PHE A 16 -17.14 -0.43 -11.19
N PHE A 17 -16.86 -0.05 -12.45
CA PHE A 17 -17.31 1.23 -13.00
C PHE A 17 -18.83 1.26 -13.23
N ARG A 18 -19.43 0.12 -13.61
CA ARG A 18 -20.90 -0.01 -13.81
C ARG A 18 -21.71 0.23 -12.55
N PHE A 19 -21.18 -0.15 -11.38
CA PHE A 19 -21.89 0.01 -10.09
C PHE A 19 -21.64 1.35 -9.40
N ASN A 20 -20.68 2.15 -9.88
CA ASN A 20 -20.31 3.46 -9.32
C ASN A 20 -20.94 4.64 -10.08
N ASP A 21 -22.03 4.41 -10.82
CA ASP A 21 -22.85 5.48 -11.41
C ASP A 21 -23.59 6.24 -10.29
N VAL A 22 -23.00 7.35 -9.84
CA VAL A 22 -23.65 8.29 -8.91
C VAL A 22 -24.55 9.24 -9.72
N PRO A 23 -25.87 9.30 -9.48
CA PRO A 23 -26.82 9.98 -10.37
C PRO A 23 -26.58 11.48 -10.65
N ASP A 24 -25.75 12.17 -9.87
CA ASP A 24 -25.68 13.65 -9.89
C ASP A 24 -24.25 14.24 -9.96
N LEU A 25 -23.21 13.41 -10.09
CA LEU A 25 -21.91 13.94 -10.51
C LEU A 25 -21.89 14.01 -12.04
N ALA A 26 -21.14 14.98 -12.61
CA ALA A 26 -20.63 14.85 -13.98
C ALA A 26 -20.03 13.43 -14.16
N GLN A 27 -19.80 12.93 -15.37
CA GLN A 27 -19.44 11.51 -15.57
C GLN A 27 -17.92 11.20 -15.62
N PRO A 28 -17.03 11.62 -14.67
CA PRO A 28 -15.64 11.19 -14.71
C PRO A 28 -15.52 9.67 -14.50
N CYS A 29 -16.48 8.98 -13.86
CA CYS A 29 -16.47 7.51 -13.82
C CYS A 29 -16.46 6.89 -15.22
N LYS A 30 -17.29 7.37 -16.16
CA LYS A 30 -17.31 6.86 -17.55
C LYS A 30 -16.09 7.24 -18.36
N PHE A 31 -15.50 8.41 -18.08
CA PHE A 31 -14.23 8.79 -18.68
C PHE A 31 -13.10 7.87 -18.19
N ILE A 32 -13.04 7.60 -16.88
CA ILE A 32 -12.03 6.73 -16.28
C ILE A 32 -12.24 5.27 -16.69
N GLU A 33 -13.48 4.81 -16.84
CA GLU A 33 -13.82 3.51 -17.42
C GLU A 33 -13.25 3.38 -18.83
N LYS A 34 -13.50 4.36 -19.72
CA LYS A 34 -12.92 4.36 -21.07
C LYS A 34 -11.39 4.40 -21.06
N CYS A 35 -10.79 5.19 -20.16
CA CYS A 35 -9.33 5.19 -19.99
C CYS A 35 -8.82 3.82 -19.56
N PHE A 36 -9.54 3.13 -18.67
CA PHE A 36 -9.19 1.80 -18.21
C PHE A 36 -9.32 0.76 -19.34
N GLU A 37 -10.42 0.77 -20.09
CA GLU A 37 -10.64 -0.12 -21.24
C GLU A 37 -9.52 0.02 -22.29
N GLU A 38 -9.20 1.26 -22.69
CA GLU A 38 -8.15 1.50 -23.67
C GLU A 38 -6.76 1.15 -23.12
N LEU A 39 -6.53 1.38 -21.81
CA LEU A 39 -5.30 0.96 -21.13
C LEU A 39 -5.14 -0.57 -21.15
N VAL A 40 -6.19 -1.33 -20.80
CA VAL A 40 -6.17 -2.81 -20.83
C VAL A 40 -5.90 -3.30 -22.25
N LYS A 41 -6.59 -2.73 -23.24
CA LYS A 41 -6.39 -3.06 -24.65
C LYS A 41 -4.96 -2.84 -25.10
N LEU A 42 -4.38 -1.66 -24.82
CA LEU A 42 -3.00 -1.32 -25.19
C LEU A 42 -1.97 -2.22 -24.48
N VAL A 43 -2.18 -2.52 -23.20
CA VAL A 43 -1.30 -3.43 -22.45
C VAL A 43 -1.36 -4.85 -23.04
N ASN A 44 -2.56 -5.35 -23.35
CA ASN A 44 -2.76 -6.69 -23.90
C ASN A 44 -2.15 -6.88 -25.30
N ILE A 45 -2.00 -5.81 -26.08
CA ILE A 45 -1.31 -5.83 -27.38
C ILE A 45 0.17 -5.42 -27.30
N GLY A 46 0.72 -5.27 -26.09
CA GLY A 46 2.14 -4.97 -25.85
C GLY A 46 2.54 -3.51 -26.06
N LYS A 47 1.58 -2.60 -26.24
CA LYS A 47 1.80 -1.16 -26.47
C LYS A 47 1.81 -0.36 -25.16
N ILE A 48 2.48 -0.88 -24.12
CA ILE A 48 2.48 -0.26 -22.79
C ILE A 48 3.08 1.17 -22.77
N ASN A 49 3.94 1.51 -23.73
CA ASN A 49 4.51 2.86 -23.83
C ASN A 49 3.45 3.92 -24.20
N GLU A 50 2.38 3.53 -24.89
CA GLU A 50 1.28 4.41 -25.30
C GLU A 50 0.30 4.70 -24.14
N THR A 51 0.50 4.09 -22.96
CA THR A 51 -0.41 4.23 -21.80
C THR A 51 -0.13 5.42 -20.88
N ASN A 52 0.88 6.24 -21.16
CA ASN A 52 1.37 7.28 -20.24
C ASN A 52 0.29 8.28 -19.81
N GLU A 53 -0.49 8.79 -20.77
CA GLU A 53 -1.50 9.80 -20.49
C GLU A 53 -2.67 9.21 -19.68
N MET A 54 -3.12 8.01 -20.03
CA MET A 54 -4.16 7.28 -19.28
C MET A 54 -3.71 7.01 -17.84
N ILE A 55 -2.50 6.46 -17.67
CA ILE A 55 -1.91 6.21 -16.35
C ILE A 55 -1.84 7.52 -15.55
N PHE A 56 -1.43 8.63 -16.17
CA PHE A 56 -1.32 9.92 -15.49
C PHE A 56 -2.67 10.42 -14.98
N VAL A 57 -3.71 10.42 -15.84
CA VAL A 57 -5.03 10.90 -15.47
C VAL A 57 -5.69 9.99 -14.44
N MET A 58 -5.68 8.68 -14.68
CA MET A 58 -6.27 7.70 -13.77
C MET A 58 -5.59 7.73 -12.41
N LYS A 59 -4.26 7.83 -12.35
CA LYS A 59 -3.52 7.94 -11.08
C LYS A 59 -4.00 9.13 -10.24
N ARG A 60 -4.18 10.29 -10.88
CA ARG A 60 -4.68 11.49 -10.19
C ARG A 60 -6.10 11.29 -9.70
N TYR A 61 -6.98 10.78 -10.56
CA TYR A 61 -8.37 10.58 -10.21
C TYR A 61 -8.54 9.56 -9.07
N VAL A 62 -7.86 8.41 -9.15
CA VAL A 62 -7.87 7.37 -8.11
C VAL A 62 -7.37 7.92 -6.78
N TRP A 63 -6.34 8.76 -6.79
CA TRP A 63 -5.85 9.41 -5.59
C TRP A 63 -6.96 10.24 -4.92
N GLU A 64 -7.62 11.12 -5.67
CA GLU A 64 -8.73 11.91 -5.13
C GLU A 64 -9.86 11.03 -4.58
N MET A 65 -10.21 9.95 -5.28
CA MET A 65 -11.27 9.04 -4.82
C MET A 65 -10.92 8.33 -3.52
N ILE A 66 -9.69 7.82 -3.37
CA ILE A 66 -9.24 7.15 -2.15
C ILE A 66 -9.22 8.10 -0.95
N TYR A 67 -8.82 9.36 -1.15
CA TYR A 67 -8.66 10.33 -0.05
C TYR A 67 -9.88 11.24 0.17
N SER A 68 -10.97 11.06 -0.59
CA SER A 68 -12.17 11.87 -0.47
C SER A 68 -13.07 11.54 0.73
N LYS A 69 -12.93 10.32 1.30
CA LYS A 69 -13.78 9.80 2.38
C LYS A 69 -12.97 9.05 3.43
N HIS A 70 -13.62 8.64 4.52
CA HIS A 70 -12.99 7.73 5.47
C HIS A 70 -12.70 6.38 4.79
N PHE A 71 -11.59 5.72 5.14
CA PHE A 71 -11.12 4.51 4.46
C PHE A 71 -12.19 3.40 4.35
N SER A 72 -13.02 3.23 5.39
CA SER A 72 -14.11 2.24 5.42
C SER A 72 -15.27 2.54 4.47
N GLU A 73 -15.33 3.74 3.91
CA GLU A 73 -16.40 4.23 3.03
C GLU A 73 -15.97 4.29 1.56
N VAL A 74 -14.70 3.98 1.28
CA VAL A 74 -14.13 3.96 -0.07
C VAL A 74 -14.35 2.57 -0.67
N ASP A 75 -14.89 2.53 -1.89
CA ASP A 75 -15.08 1.29 -2.63
C ASP A 75 -13.74 0.58 -2.89
N GLN A 76 -13.72 -0.73 -2.68
CA GLN A 76 -12.53 -1.56 -2.85
C GLN A 76 -11.91 -1.47 -4.25
N GLY A 77 -12.72 -1.24 -5.28
CA GLY A 77 -12.25 -1.10 -6.66
C GLY A 77 -11.28 0.06 -6.87
N TRP A 78 -11.37 1.13 -6.07
CA TRP A 78 -10.38 2.22 -6.13
C TRP A 78 -8.99 1.76 -5.69
N PHE A 79 -8.90 0.93 -4.65
CA PHE A 79 -7.64 0.36 -4.18
C PHE A 79 -7.07 -0.66 -5.17
N LEU A 80 -7.92 -1.44 -5.84
CA LEU A 80 -7.50 -2.35 -6.92
C LEU A 80 -6.94 -1.59 -8.11
N LEU A 81 -7.63 -0.51 -8.52
CA LEU A 81 -7.18 0.33 -9.63
C LEU A 81 -5.87 1.05 -9.29
N HIS A 82 -5.71 1.50 -8.04
CA HIS A 82 -4.46 2.05 -7.54
C HIS A 82 -3.30 1.05 -7.68
N SER A 83 -3.50 -0.18 -7.19
CA SER A 83 -2.50 -1.25 -7.33
C SER A 83 -2.12 -1.50 -8.78
N LEU A 84 -3.10 -1.61 -9.68
CA LEU A 84 -2.84 -1.89 -11.09
C LEU A 84 -2.04 -0.77 -11.76
N ILE A 85 -2.41 0.50 -11.55
CA ILE A 85 -1.71 1.67 -12.10
C ILE A 85 -0.25 1.66 -11.67
N TYR A 86 0.00 1.46 -10.37
CA TYR A 86 1.36 1.46 -9.84
C TYR A 86 2.15 0.21 -10.22
N PHE A 87 1.50 -0.94 -10.38
CA PHE A 87 2.11 -2.12 -10.97
C PHE A 87 2.57 -1.86 -12.42
N LEU A 88 1.75 -1.24 -13.26
CA LEU A 88 2.12 -0.92 -14.64
C LEU A 88 3.29 0.07 -14.69
N LEU A 89 3.30 1.08 -13.82
CA LEU A 89 4.44 1.98 -13.66
C LEU A 89 5.70 1.22 -13.24
N ALA A 90 5.58 0.30 -12.27
CA ALA A 90 6.69 -0.52 -11.81
C ALA A 90 7.26 -1.40 -12.94
N TYR A 91 6.39 -2.03 -13.72
CA TYR A 91 6.77 -2.84 -14.87
C TYR A 91 7.50 -2.00 -15.94
N LYS A 92 6.99 -0.80 -16.25
CA LYS A 92 7.65 0.10 -17.23
C LYS A 92 9.04 0.55 -16.78
N SER A 93 9.19 0.88 -15.49
CA SER A 93 10.49 1.24 -14.91
C SER A 93 11.46 0.06 -14.96
N GLU A 94 11.01 -1.15 -14.66
CA GLU A 94 11.85 -2.36 -14.79
C GLU A 94 12.26 -2.60 -16.24
N ALA A 95 11.34 -2.48 -17.19
CA ALA A 95 11.64 -2.65 -18.62
C ALA A 95 12.67 -1.64 -19.13
N SER A 96 12.77 -0.48 -18.47
CA SER A 96 13.79 0.56 -18.72
C SER A 96 15.08 0.36 -17.91
N ASN A 97 15.23 -0.78 -17.22
CA ASN A 97 16.30 -1.11 -16.27
C ASN A 97 16.42 -0.18 -15.04
N ASP A 98 15.39 0.61 -14.74
CA ASP A 98 15.30 1.41 -13.51
C ASP A 98 14.58 0.63 -12.41
N TRP A 99 15.28 -0.38 -11.88
CA TRP A 99 14.76 -1.28 -10.87
C TRP A 99 14.45 -0.57 -9.55
N ALA A 100 15.18 0.49 -9.20
CA ALA A 100 14.97 1.25 -7.97
C ALA A 100 13.66 2.03 -8.03
N GLN A 101 13.38 2.69 -9.17
CA GLN A 101 12.09 3.35 -9.37
C GLN A 101 10.94 2.34 -9.52
N SER A 102 11.21 1.17 -10.11
CA SER A 102 10.27 0.06 -10.17
C SER A 102 9.82 -0.38 -8.77
N LEU A 103 10.76 -0.63 -7.85
CA LEU A 103 10.43 -0.98 -6.46
C LEU A 103 9.67 0.13 -5.73
N LYS A 104 10.03 1.41 -5.93
CA LYS A 104 9.26 2.54 -5.36
C LYS A 104 7.81 2.56 -5.83
N TYR A 105 7.54 2.18 -7.08
CA TYR A 105 6.17 2.07 -7.58
C TYR A 105 5.47 0.83 -7.02
N ALA A 106 6.17 -0.30 -6.91
CA ALA A 106 5.63 -1.50 -6.27
C ALA A 106 5.25 -1.25 -4.80
N ASP A 107 6.09 -0.54 -4.03
CA ASP A 107 5.78 -0.14 -2.65
C ASP A 107 4.51 0.69 -2.58
N LYS A 108 4.32 1.64 -3.50
CA LYS A 108 3.07 2.43 -3.55
C LYS A 108 1.86 1.57 -3.84
N ALA A 109 1.98 0.59 -4.73
CA ALA A 109 0.91 -0.37 -4.97
C ALA A 109 0.56 -1.16 -3.69
N VAL A 110 1.57 -1.61 -2.91
CA VAL A 110 1.35 -2.39 -1.68
C VAL A 110 0.81 -1.54 -0.52
N ILE A 111 1.33 -0.34 -0.31
CA ILE A 111 1.01 0.49 0.88
C ILE A 111 -0.45 0.94 0.87
N ILE A 112 -0.97 1.31 -0.30
CA ILE A 112 -2.30 1.90 -0.44
C ILE A 112 -3.28 0.94 -1.08
N GLY A 113 -2.83 0.14 -2.05
CA GLY A 113 -3.72 -0.60 -2.93
C GLY A 113 -4.19 -1.95 -2.38
N GLY A 114 -5.04 -2.62 -3.16
CA GLY A 114 -5.53 -3.97 -2.88
C GLY A 114 -4.75 -5.06 -3.61
N SER A 115 -4.96 -6.33 -3.24
CA SER A 115 -4.37 -7.45 -4.00
C SER A 115 -4.98 -7.53 -5.40
N ILE A 116 -4.13 -7.71 -6.42
CA ILE A 116 -4.53 -7.76 -7.84
C ILE A 116 -4.08 -9.07 -8.47
N TYR A 117 -4.96 -9.67 -9.30
CA TYR A 117 -4.69 -10.80 -10.19
C TYR A 117 -3.82 -11.92 -9.57
N ASP A 118 -4.34 -12.61 -8.55
CA ASP A 118 -3.69 -13.76 -7.91
C ASP A 118 -2.21 -13.51 -7.55
N ASP A 119 -1.98 -12.47 -6.75
CA ASP A 119 -0.65 -12.10 -6.26
C ASP A 119 0.35 -11.65 -7.35
N LEU A 120 -0.15 -11.14 -8.48
CA LEU A 120 0.66 -10.61 -9.59
C LEU A 120 1.75 -9.66 -9.10
N LEU A 121 1.41 -8.74 -8.19
CA LEU A 121 2.35 -7.78 -7.64
C LEU A 121 3.46 -8.45 -6.82
N LEU A 122 3.12 -9.47 -6.02
CA LEU A 122 4.11 -10.23 -5.24
C LEU A 122 5.03 -11.04 -6.15
N LEU A 123 4.48 -11.67 -7.20
CA LEU A 123 5.26 -12.38 -8.21
C LEU A 123 6.24 -11.44 -8.92
N PHE A 124 5.80 -10.23 -9.26
CA PHE A 124 6.65 -9.21 -9.86
C PHE A 124 7.74 -8.72 -8.91
N ILE A 125 7.41 -8.42 -7.66
CA ILE A 125 8.40 -8.02 -6.64
C ILE A 125 9.43 -9.13 -6.46
N LYS A 126 9.00 -10.39 -6.37
CA LYS A 126 9.90 -11.55 -6.28
C LYS A 126 10.83 -11.64 -7.49
N TYR A 127 10.31 -11.39 -8.70
CA TYR A 127 11.13 -11.34 -9.91
C TYR A 127 12.18 -10.22 -9.84
N VAL A 128 11.79 -8.97 -9.54
CA VAL A 128 12.72 -7.83 -9.48
C VAL A 128 13.78 -8.06 -8.40
N THR A 129 13.37 -8.47 -7.21
CA THR A 129 14.30 -8.72 -6.09
C THR A 129 15.27 -9.86 -6.38
N THR A 130 14.84 -10.92 -7.07
CA THR A 130 15.72 -12.01 -7.51
C THR A 130 16.70 -11.54 -8.59
N LYS A 131 16.21 -10.78 -9.59
CA LYS A 131 17.04 -10.28 -10.70
C LYS A 131 18.13 -9.32 -10.24
N TYR A 132 17.83 -8.44 -9.29
CA TYR A 132 18.73 -7.40 -8.79
C TYR A 132 19.29 -7.69 -7.39
N HIS A 133 19.29 -8.96 -6.98
CA HIS A 133 19.67 -9.41 -5.63
C HIS A 133 21.02 -8.85 -5.16
N THR A 134 22.06 -8.88 -6.00
CA THR A 134 23.39 -8.38 -5.66
C THR A 134 23.38 -6.88 -5.36
N SER A 135 22.75 -6.08 -6.23
CA SER A 135 22.63 -4.63 -6.05
C SER A 135 21.83 -4.27 -4.78
N LEU A 136 20.77 -5.03 -4.50
CA LEU A 136 19.97 -4.88 -3.29
C LEU A 136 20.77 -5.22 -2.04
N GLN A 137 21.54 -6.31 -2.04
CA GLN A 137 22.41 -6.68 -0.92
C GLN A 137 23.48 -5.64 -0.64
N GLU A 138 24.09 -5.04 -1.67
CA GLU A 138 25.07 -3.97 -1.50
C GLU A 138 24.45 -2.74 -0.83
N ILE A 139 23.26 -2.34 -1.26
CA ILE A 139 22.54 -1.19 -0.68
C ILE A 139 22.13 -1.49 0.77
N ALA A 140 21.59 -2.67 1.03
CA ALA A 140 21.23 -3.10 2.37
C ALA A 140 22.46 -3.11 3.29
N SER A 141 23.59 -3.64 2.82
CA SER A 141 24.84 -3.67 3.59
C SER A 141 25.36 -2.27 3.91
N LYS A 142 25.29 -1.33 2.96
CA LYS A 142 25.66 0.08 3.17
C LYS A 142 24.71 0.76 4.17
N GLY A 143 23.41 0.52 4.05
CA GLY A 143 22.40 1.04 4.97
C GLY A 143 22.61 0.53 6.39
N ILE A 144 22.81 -0.79 6.55
CA ILE A 144 23.10 -1.42 7.85
C ILE A 144 24.39 -0.88 8.46
N ALA A 145 25.44 -0.70 7.65
CA ALA A 145 26.68 -0.08 8.12
C ALA A 145 26.43 1.36 8.63
N SER A 146 25.62 2.15 7.92
CA SER A 146 25.24 3.50 8.37
C SER A 146 24.39 3.49 9.65
N LEU A 147 23.46 2.53 9.78
CA LEU A 147 22.62 2.36 10.97
C LEU A 147 23.44 1.93 12.18
N LYS A 148 24.44 1.06 11.99
CA LYS A 148 25.40 0.70 13.04
C LYS A 148 26.30 1.86 13.43
N SER A 149 26.58 2.77 12.50
CA SER A 149 27.38 3.99 12.76
C SER A 149 26.58 5.10 13.46
N LEU A 150 25.25 5.05 13.40
CA LEU A 150 24.40 5.82 14.29
C LEU A 150 24.61 5.25 15.69
N GLN A 151 25.60 5.78 16.41
CA GLN A 151 25.64 5.65 17.87
C GLN A 151 24.24 5.95 18.36
N SER A 152 23.65 5.02 19.11
CA SER A 152 22.40 5.29 19.81
C SER A 152 22.69 6.45 20.76
N LYS A 153 22.48 7.68 20.29
CA LYS A 153 22.32 8.80 21.20
C LYS A 153 21.15 8.37 22.04
N TYR A 154 21.43 8.05 23.29
CA TYR A 154 20.41 7.79 24.27
C TYR A 154 19.47 8.99 24.22
N ILE A 155 18.31 8.81 23.58
CA ILE A 155 17.23 9.76 23.66
C ILE A 155 16.60 9.42 25.00
N PRO A 156 16.76 10.25 26.05
CA PRO A 156 16.06 10.00 27.29
C PRO A 156 14.58 9.81 26.96
N CYS A 157 14.05 8.66 27.39
CA CYS A 157 12.64 8.28 27.38
C CYS A 157 11.78 9.50 27.78
N PRO A 158 10.60 9.69 27.18
CA PRO A 158 10.09 10.99 26.80
C PRO A 158 10.00 11.95 27.99
N LEU A 159 10.16 13.24 27.67
CA LEU A 159 9.71 14.37 28.49
C LEU A 159 8.52 13.94 29.34
N LYS A 160 8.67 13.98 30.67
CA LYS A 160 7.54 13.82 31.59
C LYS A 160 6.55 14.91 31.24
N LEU A 161 5.62 14.56 30.36
CA LEU A 161 4.49 15.40 30.04
C LEU A 161 3.62 15.34 31.29
N ASN A 162 3.78 16.35 32.15
CA ASN A 162 2.92 16.58 33.31
C ASN A 162 1.54 17.02 32.80
N TYR A 163 0.83 16.12 32.11
CA TYR A 163 -0.59 16.27 31.90
C TYR A 163 -1.28 15.88 33.21
N PRO A 164 -2.10 16.75 33.81
CA PRO A 164 -2.82 16.45 35.06
C PRO A 164 -3.95 15.43 34.87
N ILE A 165 -4.11 14.87 33.67
CA ILE A 165 -5.20 13.95 33.32
C ILE A 165 -4.68 12.52 33.46
N GLU A 166 -5.05 11.88 34.57
CA GLU A 166 -4.84 10.46 34.75
C GLU A 166 -5.87 9.69 33.89
N ILE A 167 -5.45 9.24 32.71
CA ILE A 167 -6.31 8.42 31.83
C ILE A 167 -6.44 7.02 32.43
N GLU A 168 -7.68 6.56 32.58
CA GLU A 168 -8.00 5.26 33.12
C GLU A 168 -7.42 4.12 32.27
N ARG A 169 -6.96 3.04 32.94
CA ARG A 169 -6.37 1.85 32.31
C ARG A 169 -7.14 0.60 32.74
N LYS A 170 -7.84 -0.07 31.82
CA LYS A 170 -8.65 -1.26 32.15
C LYS A 170 -8.62 -2.32 31.04
N ASN A 171 -8.85 -3.57 31.43
CA ASN A 171 -9.32 -4.61 30.51
C ASN A 171 -10.85 -4.54 30.52
N LEU A 172 -11.49 -4.40 29.36
CA LEU A 172 -12.94 -4.27 29.25
C LEU A 172 -13.48 -5.29 28.25
N THR A 173 -14.72 -5.71 28.49
CA THR A 173 -15.53 -6.33 27.44
C THR A 173 -16.00 -5.27 26.44
N LEU A 174 -16.41 -5.70 25.23
CA LEU A 174 -16.96 -4.79 24.23
C LEU A 174 -18.20 -4.05 24.75
N SER A 175 -19.07 -4.74 25.49
CA SER A 175 -20.30 -4.16 26.07
C SER A 175 -19.99 -3.06 27.08
N GLU A 176 -19.03 -3.30 28.00
CA GLU A 176 -18.61 -2.29 28.97
C GLU A 176 -17.95 -1.09 28.30
N PHE A 177 -17.14 -1.32 27.26
CA PHE A 177 -16.52 -0.26 26.48
C PHE A 177 -17.58 0.61 25.77
N GLN A 178 -18.55 -0.01 25.11
CA GLN A 178 -19.64 0.69 24.41
C GLN A 178 -20.52 1.48 25.38
N ALA A 179 -20.88 0.90 26.52
CA ALA A 179 -21.74 1.54 27.50
C ALA A 179 -21.08 2.78 28.14
N ASN A 180 -19.79 2.70 28.46
CA ASN A 180 -19.15 3.65 29.37
C ASN A 180 -18.11 4.57 28.72
N TYR A 181 -17.49 4.17 27.60
CA TYR A 181 -16.31 4.87 27.05
C TYR A 181 -16.44 5.29 25.59
N TYR A 182 -17.13 4.49 24.75
CA TYR A 182 -17.29 4.78 23.33
C TYR A 182 -17.91 6.17 23.09
N GLN A 183 -17.17 7.05 22.41
CA GLN A 183 -17.52 8.46 22.16
C GLN A 183 -17.70 9.35 23.41
N LYS A 184 -17.32 8.86 24.61
CA LYS A 184 -17.53 9.59 25.88
C LYS A 184 -16.22 10.03 26.52
N LEU A 185 -15.32 9.09 26.78
CA LEU A 185 -14.09 9.34 27.55
C LEU A 185 -12.91 8.57 26.96
N PRO A 186 -11.71 9.16 26.96
CA PRO A 186 -10.50 8.43 26.59
C PRO A 186 -10.17 7.36 27.64
N ILE A 187 -9.74 6.19 27.18
CA ILE A 187 -9.33 5.06 28.01
C ILE A 187 -8.16 4.33 27.36
N ILE A 188 -7.26 3.78 28.18
CA ILE A 188 -6.20 2.87 27.72
C ILE A 188 -6.68 1.44 27.95
N LEU A 189 -6.94 0.71 26.87
CA LEU A 189 -7.25 -0.71 26.92
C LEU A 189 -5.98 -1.51 27.19
N MET A 190 -5.90 -2.09 28.38
CA MET A 190 -4.81 -2.98 28.73
C MET A 190 -4.98 -4.32 28.00
N ASN A 191 -3.86 -4.95 27.64
CA ASN A 191 -3.80 -6.30 27.08
C ASN A 191 -4.57 -6.57 25.77
N GLY A 192 -5.17 -5.56 25.12
CA GLY A 192 -5.93 -5.76 23.87
C GLY A 192 -5.10 -6.31 22.71
N MET A 193 -3.78 -6.16 22.76
CA MET A 193 -2.83 -6.61 21.72
C MET A 193 -1.81 -7.63 22.25
N LYS A 194 -2.01 -8.20 23.45
CA LYS A 194 -0.99 -9.06 24.10
C LYS A 194 -0.62 -10.29 23.26
N ASP A 195 -1.60 -10.81 22.52
CA ASP A 195 -1.46 -12.05 21.73
C ASP A 195 -1.07 -11.76 20.28
N TRP A 196 -0.81 -10.50 19.91
CA TRP A 196 -0.38 -10.16 18.57
C TRP A 196 1.00 -10.78 18.27
N PRO A 197 1.25 -11.28 17.04
CA PRO A 197 2.54 -11.84 16.66
C PRO A 197 3.70 -10.87 16.96
N ALA A 198 3.48 -9.58 16.74
CA ALA A 198 4.42 -8.49 17.02
C ALA A 198 4.82 -8.34 18.50
N MET A 199 4.04 -8.91 19.43
CA MET A 199 4.29 -8.92 20.87
C MET A 199 4.77 -10.29 21.38
N SER A 200 4.88 -11.29 20.50
CA SER A 200 5.16 -12.70 20.83
C SER A 200 6.62 -13.11 20.51
N ASN A 201 6.85 -14.36 20.08
CA ASN A 201 8.18 -14.88 19.71
C ASN A 201 8.76 -14.23 18.45
N ASN A 202 7.91 -13.71 17.56
CA ASN A 202 8.30 -12.85 16.44
C ASN A 202 8.13 -11.37 16.81
N ARG A 203 8.60 -11.01 18.01
CA ARG A 203 8.49 -9.65 18.52
C ARG A 203 9.12 -8.70 17.53
N TRP A 204 8.41 -7.61 17.23
CA TRP A 204 9.01 -6.50 16.52
C TRP A 204 10.14 -5.92 17.37
N SER A 205 11.36 -6.24 16.97
CA SER A 205 12.60 -5.75 17.55
C SER A 205 13.47 -5.22 16.42
N LEU A 206 14.48 -4.41 16.76
CA LEU A 206 15.45 -3.97 15.76
C LEU A 206 16.13 -5.17 15.09
N ASP A 207 16.47 -6.21 15.86
CA ASP A 207 17.04 -7.44 15.31
C ASP A 207 16.08 -8.16 14.37
N TYR A 208 14.78 -8.17 14.66
CA TYR A 208 13.77 -8.77 13.78
C TYR A 208 13.69 -8.05 12.43
N PHE A 209 13.78 -6.71 12.43
CA PHE A 209 13.74 -5.92 11.20
C PHE A 209 15.08 -5.88 10.43
N LEU A 210 16.18 -6.26 11.07
CA LEU A 210 17.52 -6.28 10.47
C LEU A 210 17.93 -7.68 9.94
N ARG A 211 17.12 -8.71 10.18
CA ARG A 211 17.25 -10.05 9.57
C ARG A 211 16.65 -10.06 8.17
#